data_AF-A0A1S3YJD1-F1
#
_entry.id   AF-A0A1S3YJD1-F1
#
_cell.length_a   1.000
_cell.length_b   1.000
_cell.length_c   1.000
_cell.angle_alpha   90.00
_cell.angle_beta   90.00
_cell.angle_gamma   90.00
#
_symmetry.space_group_name_H-M   'P 1'
#
loop_
_entity.id
_entity.type
_entity.pdbx_description
1 polymer ?
#
loop_
_entity_poly.entity_id
_entity_poly.type
_entity_poly.pdbx_seq_one_letter_code
_entity_poly.pdbx_strand_id
1 'polypeptide(L)'
;MLFLLITCFTFITFLYKSLSLKPLPLWSSEVRLLSIHFWKDFLILLNPFKKGFLEAGFIHFITSRMSIRRKSFSSRVENVDPNLEMSVLDLPELALDCILERLPPEGLCNMASVCSFLKEKCKSDYLWERHMKEKWGRVIGPAAYREWQWHIASRNDSSFFNQAKQRGFMTYLSQFWPISLVSRSNFSISIKKKHTASVDSVMSWYLALESGKFWFPAQVYNRENGHVGFMLSCYDAELSYDPRTDTFQARYPPHGRRAIAIETGVTWDRLRAPPLDTSPHDLYISDCLTELCPGDHIEIQWRRNKEFPYGWWYGVVGHLETCDGNEIYCRCHDSDIVMLEFNQYTPGSRWRTTTIDRKDHREEGNEADGFYGGIRKLQSNEEISMWRHLWPTDALE
;
A
#
# COMPACT_ATOMS: atom_id res chain seq x y z
N MET A 1 23.83 5.53 -47.81
CA MET A 1 23.52 5.41 -46.37
C MET A 1 23.83 6.71 -45.60
N LEU A 2 25.01 7.31 -45.71
CA LEU A 2 25.34 8.60 -45.07
C LEU A 2 24.49 9.79 -45.57
N PHE A 3 24.21 9.89 -46.87
CA PHE A 3 23.37 10.97 -47.42
C PHE A 3 21.91 10.93 -46.94
N LEU A 4 21.35 9.74 -46.68
CA LEU A 4 20.00 9.58 -46.14
C LEU A 4 19.92 9.98 -44.66
N LEU A 5 21.00 9.75 -43.91
CA LEU A 5 21.10 10.20 -42.52
C LEU A 5 21.19 11.72 -42.41
N ILE A 6 21.93 12.37 -43.31
CA ILE A 6 22.07 13.83 -43.34
C ILE A 6 20.73 14.50 -43.68
N THR A 7 19.99 13.99 -44.67
CA THR A 7 18.68 14.54 -45.04
C THR A 7 17.62 14.32 -43.95
N CYS A 8 17.64 13.17 -43.27
CA CYS A 8 16.78 12.91 -42.11
C CYS A 8 17.08 13.86 -40.94
N PHE A 9 18.35 14.14 -40.65
CA PHE A 9 18.73 15.03 -39.56
C PHE A 9 18.29 16.47 -39.83
N THR A 10 18.46 16.95 -41.06
CA THR A 10 17.97 18.29 -41.45
C THR A 10 16.45 18.41 -41.33
N PHE A 11 15.71 17.36 -41.68
CA PHE A 11 14.25 17.33 -41.61
C PHE A 11 13.73 17.32 -40.16
N ILE A 12 14.39 16.55 -39.27
CA ILE A 12 14.06 16.50 -37.84
C ILE A 12 14.39 17.83 -37.16
N THR A 13 15.53 18.45 -37.48
CA THR A 13 15.87 19.78 -36.93
C THR A 13 14.92 20.88 -37.41
N PHE A 14 14.44 20.82 -38.65
CA PHE A 14 13.43 21.76 -39.17
C PHE A 14 12.09 21.60 -38.45
N LEU A 15 11.63 20.37 -38.22
CA LEU A 15 10.40 20.08 -37.47
C LEU A 15 10.51 20.51 -36.00
N TYR A 16 11.66 20.27 -35.36
CA TYR A 16 11.90 20.66 -33.97
C TYR A 16 11.89 22.19 -33.78
N LYS A 17 12.47 22.94 -34.74
CA LYS A 17 12.48 24.41 -34.72
C LYS A 17 11.11 25.03 -35.07
N SER A 18 10.27 24.31 -35.80
CA SER A 18 8.90 24.74 -36.16
C SER A 18 7.87 24.53 -35.03
N LEU A 19 8.19 23.71 -34.03
CA LEU A 19 7.31 23.36 -32.90
C LEU A 19 7.48 24.26 -31.67
N SER A 20 8.27 25.32 -31.75
CA SER A 20 8.36 26.33 -30.71
C SER A 20 7.17 27.30 -30.78
N LEU A 21 5.98 26.82 -30.42
CA LEU A 21 4.77 27.64 -30.34
C LEU A 21 4.43 27.96 -28.88
N LYS A 22 4.42 29.27 -28.58
CA LYS A 22 3.82 29.91 -27.39
C LYS A 22 2.38 29.40 -27.17
N PRO A 23 1.86 29.41 -25.92
CA PRO A 23 0.53 28.88 -25.64
C PRO A 23 -0.56 29.82 -26.14
N LEU A 24 -1.53 29.31 -26.92
CA LEU A 24 -2.79 29.96 -27.32
C LEU A 24 -3.77 28.87 -27.82
N PRO A 25 -5.10 29.11 -27.82
CA PRO A 25 -6.04 28.47 -26.91
C PRO A 25 -6.86 27.31 -27.53
N LEU A 26 -7.68 26.67 -26.67
CA LEU A 26 -8.59 25.55 -26.98
C LEU A 26 -9.53 25.87 -28.15
N TRP A 27 -9.17 25.45 -29.36
CA TRP A 27 -10.01 24.79 -30.38
C TRP A 27 -9.30 24.79 -31.75
N SER A 28 -8.53 23.73 -32.04
CA SER A 28 -8.20 23.31 -33.42
C SER A 28 -7.58 21.91 -33.41
N SER A 29 -8.37 20.86 -33.65
CA SER A 29 -7.93 19.45 -33.59
C SER A 29 -7.65 18.80 -34.95
N GLU A 30 -7.40 19.58 -36.01
CA GLU A 30 -7.35 19.01 -37.38
C GLU A 30 -5.94 18.83 -37.97
N VAL A 31 -4.87 19.34 -37.33
CA VAL A 31 -3.52 19.33 -37.95
C VAL A 31 -2.72 18.04 -37.65
N ARG A 32 -3.26 17.08 -36.87
CA ARG A 32 -2.54 15.87 -36.43
C ARG A 32 -2.57 14.68 -37.40
N LEU A 33 -3.36 14.74 -38.48
CA LEU A 33 -3.55 13.60 -39.40
C LEU A 33 -2.52 13.52 -40.54
N LEU A 34 -1.87 14.63 -40.90
CA LEU A 34 -0.93 14.67 -42.03
C LEU A 34 0.47 14.17 -41.69
N SER A 35 0.88 14.16 -40.41
CA SER A 35 2.21 13.67 -40.00
C SER A 35 2.31 12.15 -39.95
N ILE A 36 1.18 11.44 -39.83
CA ILE A 36 1.12 9.98 -39.68
C ILE A 36 1.23 9.26 -41.04
N HIS A 37 0.75 9.86 -42.13
CA HIS A 37 0.84 9.27 -43.46
C HIS A 37 2.29 9.24 -44.00
N PHE A 38 3.10 10.24 -43.66
CA PHE A 38 4.48 10.34 -44.15
C PHE A 38 5.42 9.27 -43.58
N TRP A 39 5.10 8.68 -42.42
CA TRP A 39 5.93 7.64 -41.79
C TRP A 39 5.67 6.23 -42.34
N LYS A 40 4.51 6.02 -42.98
CA LYS A 40 4.13 4.71 -43.50
C LYS A 40 4.91 4.35 -44.77
N ASP A 41 5.22 5.35 -45.59
CA ASP A 41 5.93 5.15 -46.86
C ASP A 41 7.44 5.00 -46.70
N PHE A 42 8.01 5.50 -45.60
CA PHE A 42 9.46 5.40 -45.32
C PHE A 42 9.90 4.01 -44.83
N LEU A 43 8.98 3.23 -44.24
CA LEU A 43 9.27 1.90 -43.68
C LEU A 43 9.24 0.77 -44.72
N ILE A 44 8.73 1.02 -45.93
CA ILE A 44 8.60 0.01 -47.00
C ILE A 44 9.92 -0.18 -47.79
N LEU A 45 10.88 0.74 -47.65
CA LEU A 45 12.13 0.76 -48.42
C LEU A 45 13.32 0.00 -47.81
N LEU A 46 13.14 -0.71 -46.68
CA LEU A 46 14.24 -1.33 -45.90
C LEU A 46 14.09 -2.84 -45.63
N ASN A 47 13.80 -3.66 -46.65
CA ASN A 47 13.95 -5.12 -46.55
C ASN A 47 14.55 -5.68 -47.85
N PRO A 48 15.72 -6.35 -47.79
CA PRO A 48 15.68 -7.82 -47.87
C PRO A 48 16.87 -8.52 -47.17
N PHE A 49 16.68 -9.71 -46.57
CA PHE A 49 17.62 -10.85 -46.70
C PHE A 49 17.17 -12.12 -45.91
N LYS A 50 17.32 -13.25 -46.60
CA LYS A 50 17.57 -14.65 -46.14
C LYS A 50 16.40 -15.59 -45.81
N LYS A 51 16.16 -16.42 -46.83
CA LYS A 51 15.70 -17.81 -46.83
C LYS A 51 16.88 -18.75 -46.49
N GLY A 52 16.66 -19.79 -45.68
CA GLY A 52 17.52 -20.99 -45.62
C GLY A 52 17.84 -21.53 -44.22
N PHE A 53 17.76 -22.86 -44.08
CA PHE A 53 18.33 -23.73 -43.02
C PHE A 53 17.55 -23.87 -41.68
N LEU A 54 16.79 -24.96 -41.50
CA LEU A 54 17.20 -26.19 -40.75
C LEU A 54 16.01 -27.07 -40.32
N GLU A 55 16.14 -28.35 -40.67
CA GLU A 55 15.42 -29.49 -40.14
C GLU A 55 15.94 -29.91 -38.74
N ALA A 56 15.16 -30.79 -38.11
CA ALA A 56 15.49 -31.73 -37.01
C ALA A 56 15.10 -31.33 -35.57
N GLY A 57 14.29 -32.19 -34.95
CA GLY A 57 14.21 -32.35 -33.48
C GLY A 57 12.82 -32.22 -32.84
N PHE A 58 11.89 -33.13 -33.12
CA PHE A 58 10.67 -33.31 -32.30
C PHE A 58 11.00 -34.20 -31.08
N ILE A 59 10.82 -33.67 -29.86
CA ILE A 59 10.74 -34.48 -28.62
C ILE A 59 9.31 -34.40 -28.07
N HIS A 60 8.76 -35.57 -27.81
CA HIS A 60 7.41 -35.86 -27.35
C HIS A 60 7.28 -35.59 -25.83
N PHE A 61 6.37 -34.69 -25.42
CA PHE A 61 5.98 -34.54 -24.01
C PHE A 61 4.73 -35.41 -23.74
N ILE A 62 4.90 -36.46 -22.93
CA ILE A 62 3.82 -37.30 -22.41
C ILE A 62 3.23 -36.62 -21.16
N THR A 63 1.94 -36.28 -21.22
CA THR A 63 1.13 -35.87 -20.07
C THR A 63 0.55 -37.11 -19.38
N SER A 64 1.11 -37.50 -18.24
CA SER A 64 0.50 -38.54 -17.38
C SER A 64 -0.60 -37.93 -16.53
N ARG A 65 -1.84 -38.35 -16.78
CA ARG A 65 -3.05 -37.95 -16.05
C ARG A 65 -3.33 -39.04 -15.00
N MET A 66 -2.92 -38.82 -13.74
CA MET A 66 -3.25 -39.75 -12.66
C MET A 66 -4.65 -39.48 -12.10
N SER A 67 -5.46 -40.54 -12.02
CA SER A 67 -6.79 -40.58 -11.42
C SER A 67 -6.66 -40.96 -9.94
N ILE A 68 -7.28 -40.16 -9.05
CA ILE A 68 -7.37 -40.45 -7.61
C ILE A 68 -8.42 -41.55 -7.39
N ARG A 69 -7.98 -42.73 -6.93
CA ARG A 69 -8.86 -43.74 -6.33
C ARG A 69 -9.04 -43.41 -4.84
N ARG A 70 -10.27 -43.09 -4.42
CA ARG A 70 -10.66 -43.18 -3.00
C ARG A 70 -10.58 -44.65 -2.58
N LYS A 71 -9.68 -44.99 -1.65
CA LYS A 71 -9.75 -46.27 -0.93
C LYS A 71 -10.58 -46.06 0.33
N SER A 72 -11.65 -46.84 0.47
CA SER A 72 -12.36 -47.05 1.72
C SER A 72 -11.47 -47.85 2.66
N PHE A 73 -11.38 -47.44 3.93
CA PHE A 73 -10.72 -48.22 4.97
C PHE A 73 -11.45 -49.56 5.17
N SER A 74 -10.76 -50.66 4.84
CA SER A 74 -11.06 -52.00 5.32
C SER A 74 -9.82 -52.48 6.07
N SER A 75 -10.00 -52.84 7.33
CA SER A 75 -8.95 -53.38 8.19
C SER A 75 -8.59 -54.80 7.73
N ARG A 76 -7.56 -54.90 6.89
CA ARG A 76 -6.83 -56.15 6.68
C ARG A 76 -5.37 -55.88 6.99
N VAL A 77 -4.87 -56.55 8.03
CA VAL A 77 -3.47 -56.52 8.45
C VAL A 77 -2.66 -57.13 7.30
N GLU A 78 -2.01 -56.27 6.53
CA GLU A 78 -1.07 -56.63 5.48
C GLU A 78 0.33 -56.28 6.00
N ASN A 79 1.24 -57.25 5.91
CA ASN A 79 2.60 -57.17 6.39
C ASN A 79 3.33 -55.96 5.77
N VAL A 80 3.87 -55.08 6.61
CA VAL A 80 4.56 -53.87 6.17
C VAL A 80 5.93 -54.23 5.62
N ASP A 81 6.11 -54.00 4.32
CA ASP A 81 7.38 -54.02 3.61
C ASP A 81 8.26 -52.86 4.14
N PRO A 82 9.51 -53.08 4.61
CA PRO A 82 10.30 -52.06 5.30
C PRO A 82 10.84 -50.93 4.39
N ASN A 83 10.50 -50.91 3.11
CA ASN A 83 10.98 -49.94 2.11
C ASN A 83 9.89 -48.98 1.58
N LEU A 84 8.77 -48.82 2.28
CA LEU A 84 7.80 -47.79 1.90
C LEU A 84 8.36 -46.41 2.26
N GLU A 85 8.95 -45.71 1.29
CA GLU A 85 9.26 -44.28 1.43
C GLU A 85 7.97 -43.54 1.76
N MET A 86 7.80 -43.17 3.03
CA MET A 86 6.66 -42.36 3.46
C MET A 86 6.74 -40.99 2.79
N SER A 87 5.76 -40.68 1.95
CA SER A 87 5.60 -39.35 1.37
C SER A 87 5.00 -38.40 2.40
N VAL A 88 5.31 -37.11 2.30
CA VAL A 88 4.64 -36.05 3.09
C VAL A 88 3.11 -36.08 2.88
N LEU A 89 2.66 -36.52 1.70
CA LEU A 89 1.23 -36.67 1.39
C LEU A 89 0.57 -37.87 2.08
N ASP A 90 1.37 -38.79 2.63
CA ASP A 90 0.89 -39.96 3.38
C ASP A 90 0.68 -39.63 4.87
N LEU A 91 1.01 -38.41 5.30
CA LEU A 91 0.79 -37.94 6.66
C LEU A 91 -0.71 -37.74 6.96
N PRO A 92 -1.14 -37.95 8.21
CA PRO A 92 -2.47 -37.53 8.66
C PRO A 92 -2.70 -36.03 8.43
N GLU A 93 -3.94 -35.66 8.09
CA GLU A 93 -4.30 -34.29 7.71
C GLU A 93 -3.88 -33.24 8.75
N LEU A 94 -4.07 -33.53 10.04
CA LEU A 94 -3.66 -32.65 11.14
C LEU A 94 -2.13 -32.45 11.19
N ALA A 95 -1.35 -33.51 10.95
CA ALA A 95 0.11 -33.42 10.97
C ALA A 95 0.62 -32.56 9.79
N LEU A 96 -0.02 -32.71 8.62
CA LEU A 96 0.28 -31.88 7.46
C LEU A 96 -0.08 -30.40 7.73
N ASP A 97 -1.24 -30.13 8.30
CA ASP A 97 -1.66 -28.75 8.61
C ASP A 97 -0.71 -28.10 9.61
N CYS A 98 -0.27 -28.82 10.66
CA CYS A 98 0.74 -28.33 11.60
C CYS A 98 2.08 -28.02 10.93
N ILE A 99 2.48 -28.76 9.89
CA ILE A 99 3.70 -28.47 9.12
C ILE A 99 3.49 -27.19 8.31
N LEU A 100 2.36 -27.08 7.60
CA LEU A 100 2.05 -25.93 6.75
C LEU A 100 1.94 -24.64 7.58
N GLU A 101 1.32 -24.66 8.76
CA GLU A 101 1.19 -23.51 9.66
C GLU A 101 2.52 -22.91 10.11
N ARG A 102 3.58 -23.73 10.13
CA ARG A 102 4.93 -23.32 10.54
C ARG A 102 5.77 -22.77 9.40
N LEU A 103 5.34 -22.92 8.15
CA LEU A 103 6.09 -22.43 7.00
C LEU A 103 6.00 -20.90 6.91
N PRO A 104 7.06 -20.22 6.43
CA PRO A 104 6.94 -18.83 6.03
C PRO A 104 6.07 -18.70 4.76
N PRO A 105 5.59 -17.48 4.43
CA PRO A 105 4.79 -17.21 3.24
C PRO A 105 5.40 -17.77 1.93
N GLU A 106 6.72 -17.62 1.76
CA GLU A 106 7.44 -18.19 0.61
C GLU A 106 7.38 -19.72 0.58
N GLY A 107 7.49 -20.35 1.75
CA GLY A 107 7.35 -21.79 1.93
C GLY A 107 5.95 -22.27 1.54
N LEU A 108 4.90 -21.55 1.94
CA LEU A 108 3.53 -21.82 1.52
C LEU A 108 3.35 -21.70 0.00
N CYS A 109 3.91 -20.66 -0.61
CA CYS A 109 3.88 -20.50 -2.07
C CYS A 109 4.63 -21.64 -2.79
N ASN A 110 5.77 -22.08 -2.26
CA ASN A 110 6.54 -23.20 -2.82
C ASN A 110 5.77 -24.51 -2.70
N MET A 111 5.19 -24.81 -1.53
CA MET A 111 4.37 -26.02 -1.33
C MET A 111 3.13 -26.03 -2.21
N ALA A 112 2.52 -24.86 -2.46
CA ALA A 112 1.40 -24.73 -3.37
C ALA A 112 1.72 -25.09 -4.84
N SER A 113 3.00 -25.13 -5.21
CA SER A 113 3.45 -25.47 -6.57
C SER A 113 3.66 -26.96 -6.80
N VAL A 114 3.73 -27.77 -5.73
CA VAL A 114 4.12 -29.20 -5.79
C VAL A 114 3.01 -30.07 -6.38
N CYS A 115 1.77 -29.94 -5.89
CA CYS A 115 0.64 -30.72 -6.38
C CYS A 115 -0.70 -29.98 -6.17
N SER A 116 -1.77 -30.42 -6.81
CA SER A 116 -3.08 -29.77 -6.71
C SER A 116 -3.69 -29.81 -5.31
N PHE A 117 -3.40 -30.85 -4.53
CA PHE A 117 -3.88 -30.96 -3.15
C PHE A 117 -3.22 -29.92 -2.24
N LEU A 118 -1.88 -29.85 -2.25
CA LEU A 118 -1.14 -28.85 -1.49
C LEU A 118 -1.44 -27.43 -1.97
N LYS A 119 -1.69 -27.24 -3.26
CA LYS A 119 -2.11 -25.96 -3.83
C LYS A 119 -3.37 -25.40 -3.18
N GLU A 120 -4.38 -26.23 -2.98
CA GLU A 120 -5.64 -25.77 -2.37
C GLU A 120 -5.50 -25.62 -0.84
N LYS A 121 -4.77 -26.51 -0.18
CA LYS A 121 -4.44 -26.38 1.26
C LYS A 121 -3.67 -25.09 1.56
N CYS A 122 -2.57 -24.83 0.85
CA CYS A 122 -1.71 -23.66 1.07
C CYS A 122 -2.38 -22.31 0.75
N LYS A 123 -3.54 -22.30 0.08
CA LYS A 123 -4.34 -21.09 -0.15
C LYS A 123 -5.34 -20.78 0.97
N SER A 124 -5.51 -21.70 1.91
CA SER A 124 -6.53 -21.57 2.94
C SER A 124 -6.21 -20.42 3.87
N ASP A 125 -7.19 -19.56 4.14
CA ASP A 125 -6.97 -18.27 4.81
C ASP A 125 -6.38 -18.38 6.21
N TYR A 126 -6.74 -19.43 6.97
CA TYR A 126 -6.23 -19.65 8.33
C TYR A 126 -4.69 -19.75 8.39
N LEU A 127 -4.03 -20.23 7.33
CA LEU A 127 -2.56 -20.28 7.24
C LEU A 127 -1.95 -18.88 7.08
N TRP A 128 -2.70 -17.95 6.49
CA TRP A 128 -2.25 -16.59 6.17
C TRP A 128 -2.68 -15.55 7.20
N GLU A 129 -3.76 -15.77 7.94
CA GLU A 129 -4.27 -14.88 9.00
C GLU A 129 -3.19 -14.54 10.03
N ARG A 130 -2.43 -15.56 10.47
CA ARG A 130 -1.31 -15.36 11.40
C ARG A 130 -0.23 -14.46 10.81
N HIS A 131 0.23 -14.77 9.59
CA HIS A 131 1.25 -13.98 8.91
C HIS A 131 0.82 -12.54 8.64
N MET A 132 -0.44 -12.35 8.26
CA MET A 132 -1.04 -11.04 8.05
C MET A 132 -1.04 -10.24 9.35
N LYS A 133 -1.52 -10.82 10.45
CA LYS A 133 -1.58 -10.15 11.75
C LYS A 133 -0.19 -9.81 12.28
N GLU A 134 0.77 -10.73 12.17
CA GLU A 134 2.14 -10.54 12.68
C GLU A 134 2.90 -9.46 11.92
N LYS A 135 2.86 -9.47 10.58
CA LYS A 135 3.64 -8.52 9.76
C LYS A 135 2.88 -7.20 9.54
N TRP A 136 1.62 -7.28 9.14
CA TRP A 136 0.88 -6.13 8.63
C TRP A 136 -0.09 -5.53 9.64
N GLY A 137 -0.50 -6.30 10.67
CA GLY A 137 -1.59 -5.94 11.57
C GLY A 137 -1.41 -4.63 12.36
N ARG A 138 -0.20 -4.10 12.45
CA ARG A 138 0.07 -2.78 13.08
C ARG A 138 -0.15 -1.60 12.14
N VAL A 139 -0.06 -1.83 10.83
CA VAL A 139 -0.02 -0.78 9.79
C VAL A 139 -1.32 -0.73 8.99
N ILE A 140 -1.95 -1.88 8.75
CA ILE A 140 -3.17 -1.95 7.95
C ILE A 140 -4.41 -1.79 8.81
N GLY A 141 -5.34 -0.97 8.33
CA GLY A 141 -6.68 -0.81 8.91
C GLY A 141 -7.80 -1.17 7.92
N PRO A 142 -9.07 -1.03 8.32
CA PRO A 142 -10.23 -1.29 7.44
C PRO A 142 -10.19 -0.47 6.14
N ALA A 143 -9.68 0.76 6.18
CA ALA A 143 -9.51 1.60 5.00
C ALA A 143 -8.54 1.00 3.97
N ALA A 144 -7.44 0.40 4.42
CA ALA A 144 -6.47 -0.25 3.55
C ALA A 144 -7.06 -1.47 2.83
N TYR A 145 -7.93 -2.21 3.52
CA TYR A 145 -8.65 -3.33 2.93
C TYR A 145 -9.61 -2.89 1.82
N ARG A 146 -10.40 -1.85 2.07
CA ARG A 146 -11.33 -1.32 1.07
C ARG A 146 -10.60 -0.78 -0.16
N GLU A 147 -9.46 -0.11 0.04
CA GLU A 147 -8.62 0.38 -1.06
C GLU A 147 -8.09 -0.79 -1.91
N TRP A 148 -7.67 -1.89 -1.28
CA TRP A 148 -7.27 -3.10 -1.97
C TRP A 148 -8.42 -3.71 -2.79
N GLN A 149 -9.62 -3.80 -2.22
CA GLN A 149 -10.82 -4.29 -2.92
C GLN A 149 -11.13 -3.44 -4.16
N TRP A 150 -11.03 -2.11 -4.05
CA TRP A 150 -11.24 -1.18 -5.16
C TRP A 150 -10.16 -1.33 -6.23
N HIS A 151 -8.90 -1.46 -5.82
CA HIS A 151 -7.77 -1.71 -6.72
C HIS A 151 -7.97 -3.00 -7.52
N ILE A 152 -8.49 -4.07 -6.93
CA ILE A 152 -8.78 -5.30 -7.68
C ILE A 152 -9.97 -5.13 -8.62
N ALA A 153 -11.06 -4.49 -8.17
CA ALA A 153 -12.23 -4.25 -9.00
C ALA A 153 -11.87 -3.47 -10.29
N SER A 154 -11.12 -2.37 -10.14
CA SER A 154 -10.67 -1.56 -11.29
C SER A 154 -9.79 -2.34 -12.27
N ARG A 155 -8.93 -3.23 -11.76
CA ARG A 155 -8.08 -4.08 -12.61
C ARG A 155 -8.90 -5.11 -13.38
N ASN A 156 -9.92 -5.69 -12.75
CA ASN A 156 -10.84 -6.61 -13.41
C ASN A 156 -11.61 -5.89 -14.52
N ASP A 157 -12.13 -4.69 -14.27
CA ASP A 157 -12.85 -3.90 -15.27
C ASP A 157 -11.96 -3.49 -16.45
N SER A 158 -10.72 -3.09 -16.19
CA SER A 158 -9.74 -2.81 -17.26
C SER A 158 -9.48 -4.04 -18.14
N SER A 159 -9.50 -5.24 -17.56
CA SER A 159 -9.36 -6.50 -18.30
C SER A 159 -10.60 -6.82 -19.16
N PHE A 160 -11.80 -6.42 -18.69
CA PHE A 160 -13.05 -6.52 -19.47
C PHE A 160 -13.11 -5.48 -20.60
N PHE A 161 -12.72 -4.22 -20.36
CA PHE A 161 -12.67 -3.17 -21.38
C PHE A 161 -11.60 -3.43 -22.45
N ASN A 162 -10.45 -4.02 -22.07
CA ASN A 162 -9.44 -4.46 -23.02
C ASN A 162 -9.92 -5.64 -23.89
N GLN A 163 -10.83 -6.48 -23.38
CA GLN A 163 -11.49 -7.51 -24.18
C GLN A 163 -12.55 -6.94 -25.12
N ALA A 164 -13.26 -5.88 -24.73
CA ALA A 164 -14.26 -5.22 -25.57
C ALA A 164 -13.63 -4.38 -26.70
N LYS A 165 -12.56 -3.61 -26.44
CA LYS A 165 -11.86 -2.84 -27.47
C LYS A 165 -11.04 -3.70 -28.44
N GLN A 166 -10.61 -4.90 -28.04
CA GLN A 166 -9.91 -5.85 -28.92
C GLN A 166 -10.85 -6.73 -29.77
N ARG A 167 -12.17 -6.72 -29.50
CA ARG A 167 -13.14 -7.54 -30.28
C ARG A 167 -13.75 -6.82 -31.49
N GLY A 168 -13.49 -5.52 -31.66
CA GLY A 168 -14.11 -4.70 -32.72
C GLY A 168 -13.24 -4.41 -33.96
N PHE A 169 -11.92 -4.56 -33.90
CA PHE A 169 -11.02 -4.15 -35.01
C PHE A 169 -9.87 -5.13 -35.31
N MET A 170 -9.91 -6.35 -34.77
CA MET A 170 -8.88 -7.39 -34.99
C MET A 170 -9.45 -8.68 -35.58
N THR A 171 -10.46 -8.57 -36.45
CA THR A 171 -11.03 -9.72 -37.18
C THR A 171 -10.64 -9.77 -38.66
N TYR A 172 -9.78 -8.85 -39.13
CA TYR A 172 -9.38 -8.78 -40.55
C TYR A 172 -7.89 -9.01 -40.84
N LEU A 173 -7.05 -9.34 -39.85
CA LEU A 173 -5.61 -9.50 -40.07
C LEU A 173 -4.98 -10.76 -39.45
N SER A 174 -5.75 -11.81 -39.13
CA SER A 174 -5.21 -13.05 -38.54
C SER A 174 -5.16 -14.26 -39.48
N GLN A 175 -5.26 -14.08 -40.81
CA GLN A 175 -5.20 -15.20 -41.75
C GLN A 175 -3.79 -15.60 -42.21
N PHE A 176 -2.73 -14.92 -41.79
CA PHE A 176 -1.37 -15.32 -42.17
C PHE A 176 -0.40 -15.15 -41.00
N TRP A 177 -0.08 -16.30 -40.38
CA TRP A 177 1.27 -16.80 -40.04
C TRP A 177 1.28 -17.48 -38.66
N PRO A 178 1.84 -18.70 -38.52
CA PRO A 178 2.04 -19.36 -37.23
C PRO A 178 3.44 -19.07 -36.66
N ILE A 179 3.53 -19.22 -35.34
CA ILE A 179 4.62 -19.81 -34.52
C ILE A 179 4.81 -19.05 -33.20
N SER A 180 4.71 -19.89 -32.16
CA SER A 180 5.11 -19.83 -30.75
C SER A 180 6.25 -18.87 -30.38
N LEU A 181 6.04 -18.06 -29.33
CA LEU A 181 6.43 -18.36 -27.93
C LEU A 181 7.94 -18.25 -27.68
N VAL A 182 8.39 -17.01 -27.44
CA VAL A 182 9.54 -16.77 -26.57
C VAL A 182 8.99 -16.71 -25.14
N SER A 183 9.13 -17.81 -24.41
CA SER A 183 8.92 -17.86 -22.97
C SER A 183 10.01 -17.00 -22.30
N ARG A 184 9.70 -15.72 -22.12
CA ARG A 184 10.39 -14.89 -21.13
C ARG A 184 9.90 -15.36 -19.77
N SER A 185 10.80 -15.90 -18.96
CA SER A 185 10.58 -16.30 -17.56
C SER A 185 10.32 -15.05 -16.70
N ASN A 186 9.14 -14.48 -16.84
CA ASN A 186 8.57 -13.60 -15.85
C ASN A 186 7.60 -14.45 -15.04
N PHE A 187 7.86 -14.58 -13.74
CA PHE A 187 6.98 -15.19 -12.76
C PHE A 187 5.73 -14.29 -12.57
N SER A 188 4.93 -14.14 -13.62
CA SER A 188 3.60 -13.58 -13.54
C SER A 188 2.64 -14.75 -13.47
N ILE A 189 2.12 -15.00 -12.27
CA ILE A 189 1.00 -15.91 -12.01
C ILE A 189 -0.15 -15.52 -12.95
N SER A 190 -0.21 -16.13 -14.14
CA SER A 190 -1.31 -15.92 -15.08
C SER A 190 -2.42 -16.89 -14.69
N ILE A 191 -3.32 -16.42 -13.83
CA ILE A 191 -4.57 -17.10 -13.52
C ILE A 191 -5.43 -17.04 -14.78
N LYS A 192 -5.32 -18.05 -15.64
CA LYS A 192 -6.29 -18.24 -16.73
C LYS A 192 -7.56 -18.84 -16.13
N LYS A 193 -8.64 -18.08 -16.28
CA LYS A 193 -10.03 -18.32 -15.88
C LYS A 193 -10.47 -19.78 -15.97
N LYS A 194 -10.86 -20.35 -14.83
CA LYS A 194 -12.13 -21.04 -14.56
C LYS A 194 -12.19 -21.33 -13.06
N HIS A 195 -13.35 -21.09 -12.47
CA HIS A 195 -13.61 -20.87 -11.03
C HIS A 195 -13.30 -19.44 -10.59
N THR A 196 -14.36 -18.76 -10.15
CA THR A 196 -14.35 -17.61 -9.26
C THR A 196 -13.53 -17.96 -8.02
N ALA A 197 -12.21 -17.89 -8.11
CA ALA A 197 -11.36 -17.81 -6.93
C ALA A 197 -11.86 -16.58 -6.18
N SER A 198 -12.26 -16.76 -4.92
CA SER A 198 -12.67 -15.65 -4.06
C SER A 198 -11.59 -14.58 -4.18
N VAL A 199 -11.95 -13.47 -4.81
CA VAL A 199 -11.07 -12.32 -5.05
C VAL A 199 -10.69 -11.63 -3.72
N ASP A 200 -11.17 -12.21 -2.62
CA ASP A 200 -11.23 -11.67 -1.27
C ASP A 200 -10.64 -12.65 -0.25
N SER A 201 -9.53 -13.33 -0.61
CA SER A 201 -8.81 -14.21 0.31
C SER A 201 -7.67 -13.48 1.03
N VAL A 202 -7.38 -13.86 2.27
CA VAL A 202 -6.30 -13.28 3.09
C VAL A 202 -4.95 -13.47 2.41
N MET A 203 -4.72 -14.63 1.79
CA MET A 203 -3.54 -14.88 0.96
C MET A 203 -3.39 -13.83 -0.14
N SER A 204 -4.47 -13.55 -0.87
CA SER A 204 -4.44 -12.64 -2.02
C SER A 204 -4.15 -11.21 -1.57
N TRP A 205 -4.68 -10.81 -0.41
CA TRP A 205 -4.38 -9.53 0.21
C TRP A 205 -2.92 -9.44 0.66
N TYR A 206 -2.42 -10.46 1.36
CA TYR A 206 -1.03 -10.50 1.83
C TYR A 206 -0.05 -10.35 0.65
N LEU A 207 -0.23 -11.15 -0.40
CA LEU A 207 0.61 -11.11 -1.59
C LEU A 207 0.50 -9.78 -2.34
N ALA A 208 -0.65 -9.11 -2.29
CA ALA A 208 -0.81 -7.78 -2.88
C ALA A 208 0.03 -6.75 -2.12
N LEU A 209 0.02 -6.77 -0.78
CA LEU A 209 0.81 -5.88 0.07
C LEU A 209 2.31 -6.10 -0.16
N GLU A 210 2.76 -7.35 -0.12
CA GLU A 210 4.16 -7.73 -0.40
C GLU A 210 4.64 -7.28 -1.78
N SER A 211 3.72 -7.14 -2.74
CA SER A 211 4.10 -6.79 -4.11
C SER A 211 4.52 -5.32 -4.28
N GLY A 212 4.12 -4.43 -3.37
CA GLY A 212 4.42 -2.99 -3.48
C GLY A 212 3.75 -2.28 -4.66
N LYS A 213 2.72 -2.90 -5.27
CA LYS A 213 2.14 -2.41 -6.54
C LYS A 213 0.99 -1.44 -6.37
N PHE A 214 0.45 -1.31 -5.17
CA PHE A 214 -0.65 -0.42 -4.88
C PHE A 214 -0.35 0.40 -3.63
N TRP A 215 -1.05 1.52 -3.53
CA TRP A 215 -0.95 2.45 -2.43
C TRP A 215 -2.12 2.19 -1.47
N PHE A 216 -1.88 2.26 -0.17
CA PHE A 216 -2.93 2.07 0.83
C PHE A 216 -2.83 3.11 1.96
N PRO A 217 -3.96 3.54 2.54
CA PRO A 217 -3.96 4.51 3.63
C PRO A 217 -3.36 3.93 4.91
N ALA A 218 -2.46 4.70 5.52
CA ALA A 218 -1.95 4.49 6.87
C ALA A 218 -1.49 5.82 7.47
N GLN A 219 -0.92 5.78 8.67
CA GLN A 219 -0.39 6.94 9.35
C GLN A 219 1.12 6.84 9.57
N VAL A 220 1.82 7.96 9.38
CA VAL A 220 3.27 8.09 9.53
C VAL A 220 3.59 9.03 10.68
N TYR A 221 4.34 8.53 11.66
CA TYR A 221 4.91 9.32 12.74
C TYR A 221 6.08 10.17 12.25
N ASN A 222 6.21 11.36 12.86
CA ASN A 222 7.32 12.29 12.68
C ASN A 222 7.66 12.48 11.20
N ARG A 223 6.69 12.99 10.42
CA ARG A 223 6.87 13.30 8.99
C ARG A 223 8.21 14.02 8.74
N GLU A 224 8.84 13.74 7.61
CA GLU A 224 10.14 14.33 7.24
C GLU A 224 11.24 13.99 8.28
N ASN A 225 11.18 12.76 8.80
CA ASN A 225 12.12 12.21 9.77
C ASN A 225 12.30 13.06 11.03
N GLY A 226 11.20 13.62 11.55
CA GLY A 226 11.22 14.38 12.79
C GLY A 226 11.91 15.74 12.66
N HIS A 227 11.80 16.40 11.50
CA HIS A 227 12.11 17.83 11.44
C HIS A 227 11.37 18.57 12.57
N VAL A 228 12.04 19.53 13.22
CA VAL A 228 11.64 20.15 14.50
C VAL A 228 10.14 20.48 14.61
N GLY A 229 9.55 21.04 13.54
CA GLY A 229 8.12 21.40 13.52
C GLY A 229 7.11 20.25 13.45
N PHE A 230 7.57 19.00 13.27
CA PHE A 230 6.75 17.80 13.11
C PHE A 230 7.07 16.71 14.13
N MET A 231 7.87 17.01 15.16
CA MET A 231 8.16 16.01 16.19
C MET A 231 6.95 15.75 17.08
N LEU A 232 6.81 14.49 17.47
CA LEU A 232 5.65 13.95 18.18
C LEU A 232 4.33 14.24 17.44
N SER A 233 4.37 14.16 16.11
CA SER A 233 3.20 14.28 15.26
C SER A 233 2.98 13.04 14.41
N CYS A 234 1.75 12.83 13.96
CA CYS A 234 1.35 11.71 13.10
C CYS A 234 0.43 12.20 11.99
N TYR A 235 0.69 11.76 10.75
CA TYR A 235 -0.05 12.22 9.57
C TYR A 235 -0.58 11.07 8.73
N ASP A 236 -1.77 11.26 8.16
CA ASP A 236 -2.30 10.37 7.14
C ASP A 236 -1.45 10.43 5.86
N ALA A 237 -1.10 9.27 5.35
CA ALA A 237 -0.37 9.10 4.11
C ALA A 237 -0.85 7.85 3.38
N GLU A 238 -0.67 7.84 2.07
CA GLU A 238 -0.74 6.61 1.31
C GLU A 238 0.64 5.95 1.29
N LEU A 239 0.71 4.67 1.65
CA LEU A 239 1.94 3.91 1.69
C LEU A 239 2.03 2.93 0.53
N SER A 240 3.25 2.75 0.03
CA SER A 240 3.62 1.65 -0.86
C SER A 240 4.87 0.96 -0.33
N TYR A 241 4.81 -0.37 -0.21
CA TYR A 241 5.89 -1.19 0.33
C TYR A 241 6.96 -1.49 -0.73
N ASP A 242 8.24 -1.40 -0.36
CA ASP A 242 9.36 -1.88 -1.17
C ASP A 242 9.98 -3.13 -0.54
N PRO A 243 9.72 -4.33 -1.08
CA PRO A 243 10.25 -5.57 -0.53
C PRO A 243 11.78 -5.70 -0.66
N ARG A 244 12.44 -4.87 -1.47
CA ARG A 244 13.91 -4.93 -1.62
C ARG A 244 14.67 -4.29 -0.47
N THR A 245 14.09 -3.24 0.10
CA THR A 245 14.70 -2.47 1.18
C THR A 245 14.00 -2.70 2.51
N ASP A 246 12.86 -3.40 2.51
CA ASP A 246 11.97 -3.56 3.66
C ASP A 246 11.53 -2.22 4.26
N THR A 247 11.21 -1.26 3.37
CA THR A 247 10.76 0.09 3.73
C THR A 247 9.56 0.51 2.91
N PHE A 248 9.02 1.69 3.22
CA PHE A 248 7.87 2.26 2.55
C PHE A 248 8.20 3.58 1.85
N GLN A 249 7.44 3.84 0.79
CA GLN A 249 7.24 5.17 0.26
C GLN A 249 5.94 5.71 0.84
N ALA A 250 5.98 6.89 1.45
CA ALA A 250 4.81 7.58 1.96
C ALA A 250 4.48 8.77 1.08
N ARG A 251 3.27 8.77 0.52
CA ARG A 251 2.71 9.84 -0.30
C ARG A 251 1.72 10.63 0.53
N TYR A 252 2.07 11.85 0.87
CA TYR A 252 1.18 12.74 1.61
C TYR A 252 0.18 13.42 0.68
N PRO A 253 -1.06 13.66 1.13
CA PRO A 253 -2.05 14.38 0.34
C PRO A 253 -1.51 15.76 -0.09
N PRO A 254 -1.87 16.24 -1.30
CA PRO A 254 -1.43 17.55 -1.77
C PRO A 254 -2.02 18.67 -0.89
N HIS A 255 -1.26 19.74 -0.72
CA HIS A 255 -1.63 20.88 0.13
C HIS A 255 -1.78 22.13 -0.73
N GLY A 256 -3.01 22.54 -1.03
CA GLY A 256 -3.28 23.70 -1.89
C GLY A 256 -2.53 23.61 -3.24
N ARG A 257 -1.61 24.54 -3.50
CA ARG A 257 -0.77 24.56 -4.73
C ARG A 257 0.54 23.75 -4.63
N ARG A 258 0.86 23.19 -3.46
CA ARG A 258 2.11 22.44 -3.27
C ARG A 258 2.02 21.07 -3.93
N ALA A 259 3.13 20.65 -4.52
CA ALA A 259 3.26 19.31 -5.08
C ALA A 259 3.08 18.24 -3.98
N ILE A 260 2.68 17.04 -4.41
CA ILE A 260 2.62 15.85 -3.56
C ILE A 260 4.00 15.61 -2.95
N ALA A 261 4.08 15.59 -1.63
CA ALA A 261 5.29 15.22 -0.91
C ALA A 261 5.40 13.70 -0.85
N ILE A 262 6.56 13.16 -1.23
CA ILE A 262 6.86 11.74 -1.15
C ILE A 262 8.09 11.58 -0.25
N GLU A 263 7.92 10.84 0.83
CA GLU A 263 8.99 10.42 1.72
C GLU A 263 9.37 8.98 1.39
N THR A 264 10.65 8.71 1.19
CA THR A 264 11.16 7.38 0.84
C THR A 264 11.95 6.80 2.01
N GLY A 265 11.89 5.49 2.19
CA GLY A 265 12.64 4.81 3.25
C GLY A 265 11.97 4.91 4.63
N VAL A 266 10.65 5.07 4.66
CA VAL A 266 9.88 5.06 5.91
C VAL A 266 9.92 3.65 6.49
N THR A 267 10.33 3.53 7.74
CA THR A 267 10.53 2.25 8.44
C THR A 267 9.27 1.82 9.19
N TRP A 268 9.16 0.53 9.49
CA TRP A 268 7.99 -0.06 10.16
C TRP A 268 7.67 0.57 11.53
N ASP A 269 8.68 1.01 12.29
CA ASP A 269 8.54 1.63 13.61
C ASP A 269 7.87 3.01 13.56
N ARG A 270 7.86 3.66 12.39
CA ARG A 270 7.22 4.97 12.18
C ARG A 270 5.80 4.86 11.63
N LEU A 271 5.26 3.65 11.52
CA LEU A 271 3.95 3.44 10.92
C LEU A 271 2.93 2.95 11.95
N ARG A 272 1.70 3.40 11.78
CA ARG A 272 0.54 2.80 12.43
C ARG A 272 -0.66 2.77 11.51
N ALA A 273 -1.61 1.88 11.79
CA ALA A 273 -2.94 1.96 11.23
C ALA A 273 -3.61 3.26 11.68
N PRO A 274 -4.43 3.91 10.83
CA PRO A 274 -5.21 5.07 11.24
C PRO A 274 -6.14 4.63 12.39
N PRO A 275 -6.15 5.32 13.54
CA PRO A 275 -7.00 4.96 14.67
C PRO A 275 -8.48 5.19 14.34
N LEU A 276 -8.76 6.09 13.39
CA LEU A 276 -10.07 6.50 12.97
C LEU A 276 -10.19 6.41 11.45
N ASP A 277 -11.39 6.07 10.99
CA ASP A 277 -11.74 5.97 9.58
C ASP A 277 -12.44 7.26 9.11
N THR A 278 -11.75 8.38 9.28
CA THR A 278 -12.24 9.73 8.98
C THR A 278 -11.35 10.42 7.95
N SER A 279 -11.90 11.38 7.20
CA SER A 279 -11.08 12.18 6.29
C SER A 279 -10.01 12.96 7.07
N PRO A 280 -8.79 13.10 6.55
CA PRO A 280 -7.75 13.94 7.16
C PRO A 280 -8.17 15.43 7.31
N HIS A 281 -9.22 15.87 6.62
CA HIS A 281 -9.72 17.24 6.67
C HIS A 281 -10.87 17.43 7.66
N ASP A 282 -11.41 16.34 8.20
CA ASP A 282 -12.54 16.38 9.11
C ASP A 282 -12.04 16.57 10.55
N LEU A 283 -12.69 17.50 11.26
CA LEU A 283 -12.46 17.70 12.68
C LEU A 283 -13.04 16.50 13.44
N TYR A 284 -12.21 15.85 14.25
CA TYR A 284 -12.64 14.80 15.15
C TYR A 284 -13.48 15.40 16.28
N ILE A 285 -14.63 14.78 16.54
CA ILE A 285 -15.53 15.16 17.63
C ILE A 285 -15.06 14.45 18.89
N SER A 286 -14.46 15.20 19.80
CA SER A 286 -13.93 14.69 21.07
C SER A 286 -15.07 14.19 21.97
N ASP A 287 -15.05 12.91 22.31
CA ASP A 287 -15.98 12.27 23.25
C ASP A 287 -15.43 12.16 24.68
N CYS A 288 -14.12 12.34 24.84
CA CYS A 288 -13.41 12.09 26.10
C CYS A 288 -13.21 13.33 26.99
N LEU A 289 -13.63 14.53 26.56
CA LEU A 289 -13.28 15.80 27.22
C LEU A 289 -13.73 15.87 28.69
N THR A 290 -14.85 15.27 29.03
CA THR A 290 -15.38 15.25 30.41
C THR A 290 -14.59 14.34 31.33
N GLU A 291 -13.84 13.38 30.81
CA GLU A 291 -13.11 12.36 31.58
C GLU A 291 -11.60 12.62 31.67
N LEU A 292 -11.12 13.71 31.07
CA LEU A 292 -9.70 14.06 31.07
C LEU A 292 -9.25 14.46 32.48
N CYS A 293 -8.25 13.75 32.99
CA CYS A 293 -7.57 14.00 34.26
C CYS A 293 -6.11 14.40 34.01
N PRO A 294 -5.49 15.22 34.88
CA PRO A 294 -4.05 15.45 34.84
C PRO A 294 -3.27 14.13 34.79
N GLY A 295 -2.26 14.08 33.92
CA GLY A 295 -1.47 12.88 33.63
C GLY A 295 -2.01 12.00 32.49
N ASP A 296 -3.23 12.23 32.02
CA ASP A 296 -3.77 11.52 30.86
C ASP A 296 -2.99 11.86 29.59
N HIS A 297 -2.72 10.85 28.76
CA HIS A 297 -2.08 11.01 27.47
C HIS A 297 -3.12 11.26 26.38
N ILE A 298 -2.86 12.21 25.48
CA ILE A 298 -3.80 12.61 24.44
C ILE A 298 -3.12 12.78 23.08
N GLU A 299 -3.94 12.76 22.04
CA GLU A 299 -3.61 13.29 20.72
C GLU A 299 -4.58 14.42 20.39
N ILE A 300 -4.04 15.55 19.92
CA ILE A 300 -4.83 16.69 19.44
C ILE A 300 -4.63 16.87 17.94
N GLN A 301 -5.70 17.15 17.22
CA GLN A 301 -5.65 17.55 15.84
C GLN A 301 -5.12 18.98 15.73
N TRP A 302 -4.13 19.19 14.86
CA TRP A 302 -3.64 20.52 14.49
C TRP A 302 -3.44 20.64 12.99
N ARG A 303 -3.67 21.82 12.43
CA ARG A 303 -3.37 22.17 11.04
C ARG A 303 -2.90 23.61 10.94
N ARG A 304 -2.01 23.89 9.99
CA ARG A 304 -1.47 25.25 9.80
C ARG A 304 -2.54 26.23 9.29
N ASN A 305 -3.40 25.79 8.38
CA ASN A 305 -4.51 26.58 7.86
C ASN A 305 -5.61 25.64 7.34
N LYS A 306 -6.74 26.20 6.90
CA LYS A 306 -7.92 25.42 6.47
C LYS A 306 -7.74 24.64 5.16
N GLU A 307 -6.69 24.90 4.39
CA GLU A 307 -6.33 24.12 3.20
C GLU A 307 -5.50 22.88 3.52
N PHE A 308 -4.95 22.79 4.74
CA PHE A 308 -4.12 21.67 5.17
C PHE A 308 -4.99 20.64 5.89
N PRO A 309 -4.71 19.33 5.71
CA PRO A 309 -5.29 18.31 6.56
C PRO A 309 -4.77 18.45 7.99
N TYR A 310 -5.52 17.91 8.94
CA TYR A 310 -5.05 17.74 10.29
C TYR A 310 -3.95 16.67 10.37
N GLY A 311 -2.95 16.93 11.20
CA GLY A 311 -2.15 15.87 11.81
C GLY A 311 -2.54 15.71 13.28
N TRP A 312 -2.02 14.68 13.92
CA TRP A 312 -2.21 14.40 15.34
C TRP A 312 -0.94 14.71 16.10
N TRP A 313 -1.01 15.55 17.13
CA TRP A 313 0.10 15.86 18.02
C TRP A 313 -0.13 15.21 19.36
N TYR A 314 0.91 14.56 19.86
CA TYR A 314 0.90 13.98 21.19
C TYR A 314 1.07 15.07 22.25
N GLY A 315 0.29 14.96 23.32
CA GLY A 315 0.38 15.79 24.51
C GLY A 315 -0.05 15.04 25.77
N VAL A 316 0.00 15.73 26.90
CA VAL A 316 -0.44 15.23 28.20
C VAL A 316 -1.36 16.26 28.83
N VAL A 317 -2.36 15.82 29.59
CA VAL A 317 -3.18 16.73 30.39
C VAL A 317 -2.36 17.22 31.58
N GLY A 318 -2.15 18.54 31.66
CA GLY A 318 -1.44 19.19 32.75
C GLY A 318 -2.34 19.54 33.92
N HIS A 319 -1.73 20.08 34.98
CA HIS A 319 -2.45 20.73 36.07
C HIS A 319 -2.73 22.19 35.72
N LEU A 320 -3.84 22.73 36.23
CA LEU A 320 -4.11 24.17 36.11
C LEU A 320 -3.03 24.98 36.87
N GLU A 321 -2.74 26.20 36.43
CA GLU A 321 -1.72 27.07 37.08
C GLU A 321 -2.02 27.33 38.56
N THR A 322 -3.29 27.25 38.96
CA THR A 322 -3.76 27.43 40.35
C THR A 322 -3.63 26.17 41.20
N CYS A 323 -3.22 25.04 40.62
CA CYS A 323 -3.08 23.76 41.30
C CYS A 323 -1.60 23.45 41.54
N ASP A 324 -1.27 23.00 42.75
CA ASP A 324 0.09 22.63 43.15
C ASP A 324 0.48 21.20 42.74
N GLY A 325 -0.40 20.49 42.02
CA GLY A 325 -0.18 19.11 41.59
C GLY A 325 -0.38 18.07 42.70
N ASN A 326 -0.91 18.44 43.86
CA ASN A 326 -1.12 17.51 44.96
C ASN A 326 -2.27 16.53 44.67
N GLU A 327 -1.97 15.24 44.60
CA GLU A 327 -2.93 14.17 44.29
C GLU A 327 -4.16 14.16 45.21
N ILE A 328 -4.03 14.60 46.47
CA ILE A 328 -5.11 14.55 47.47
C ILE A 328 -6.10 15.70 47.30
N TYR A 329 -5.63 16.87 46.85
CA TYR A 329 -6.43 18.10 46.80
C TYR A 329 -6.64 18.63 45.38
N CYS A 330 -6.13 17.92 44.37
CA CYS A 330 -6.30 18.28 42.96
C CYS A 330 -7.78 18.27 42.58
N ARG A 331 -8.29 19.41 42.10
CA ARG A 331 -9.64 19.58 41.55
C ARG A 331 -9.65 19.98 40.08
N CYS A 332 -8.54 19.75 39.36
CA CYS A 332 -8.44 20.09 37.93
C CYS A 332 -9.44 19.29 37.08
N HIS A 333 -9.83 18.09 37.51
CA HIS A 333 -10.86 17.31 36.83
C HIS A 333 -12.25 17.98 36.88
N ASP A 334 -12.56 18.69 37.98
CA ASP A 334 -13.86 19.33 38.17
C ASP A 334 -13.97 20.70 37.49
N SER A 335 -12.86 21.24 36.99
CA SER A 335 -12.85 22.51 36.27
C SER A 335 -13.34 22.31 34.84
N ASP A 336 -14.10 23.28 34.34
CA ASP A 336 -14.47 23.34 32.93
C ASP A 336 -13.25 23.59 32.02
N ILE A 337 -12.13 24.06 32.58
CA ILE A 337 -10.90 24.31 31.82
C ILE A 337 -9.95 23.12 31.98
N VAL A 338 -9.42 22.63 30.86
CA VAL A 338 -8.37 21.60 30.82
C VAL A 338 -7.09 22.22 30.28
N MET A 339 -5.98 22.01 30.97
CA MET A 339 -4.66 22.38 30.47
C MET A 339 -4.06 21.21 29.70
N LEU A 340 -3.57 21.47 28.50
CA LEU A 340 -2.79 20.53 27.71
C LEU A 340 -1.33 20.97 27.69
N GLU A 341 -0.44 20.02 27.89
CA GLU A 341 1.01 20.20 27.95
C GLU A 341 1.70 19.40 26.84
N PHE A 342 2.61 20.08 26.16
CA PHE A 342 3.46 19.56 25.11
C PHE A 342 4.90 19.63 25.60
N ASN A 343 5.28 18.63 26.41
CA ASN A 343 6.54 18.59 27.13
C ASN A 343 7.79 18.45 26.25
N GLN A 344 7.62 18.26 24.93
CA GLN A 344 8.70 18.38 23.96
C GLN A 344 9.23 19.81 23.81
N TYR A 345 8.44 20.83 24.20
CA TYR A 345 8.85 22.24 24.11
C TYR A 345 9.42 22.77 25.45
N THR A 346 10.41 23.65 25.35
CA THR A 346 11.08 24.27 26.49
C THR A 346 10.14 25.13 27.34
N PRO A 347 10.39 25.26 28.66
CA PRO A 347 9.60 26.14 29.52
C PRO A 347 9.63 27.58 29.00
N GLY A 348 8.46 28.18 28.78
CA GLY A 348 8.32 29.53 28.21
C GLY A 348 8.03 29.55 26.70
N SER A 349 8.12 28.43 26.01
CA SER A 349 7.67 28.32 24.62
C SER A 349 6.15 28.48 24.54
N ARG A 350 5.67 29.29 23.61
CA ARG A 350 4.22 29.50 23.38
C ARG A 350 3.48 28.22 22.94
N TRP A 351 4.23 27.23 22.46
CA TRP A 351 3.69 25.94 21.99
C TRP A 351 3.62 24.89 23.10
N ARG A 352 4.17 25.18 24.29
CA ARG A 352 4.26 24.23 25.38
C ARG A 352 2.92 23.95 26.04
N THR A 353 2.06 24.95 26.16
CA THR A 353 0.81 24.85 26.91
C THR A 353 -0.33 25.47 26.14
N THR A 354 -1.49 24.83 26.16
CA THR A 354 -2.75 25.44 25.73
C THR A 354 -3.88 25.04 26.67
N THR A 355 -4.97 25.81 26.66
CA THR A 355 -6.15 25.55 27.48
C THR A 355 -7.35 25.32 26.58
N ILE A 356 -8.20 24.37 26.96
CA ILE A 356 -9.45 24.07 26.26
C ILE A 356 -10.62 24.06 27.25
N ASP A 357 -11.83 24.24 26.74
CA ASP A 357 -13.08 24.13 27.51
C ASP A 357 -13.67 22.73 27.39
N ARG A 358 -14.10 22.10 28.48
CA ARG A 358 -14.68 20.73 28.45
C ARG A 358 -16.04 20.65 27.77
N LYS A 359 -16.84 21.72 27.85
CA LYS A 359 -18.26 21.73 27.48
C LYS A 359 -18.47 22.26 26.06
N ASP A 360 -17.74 23.31 25.70
CA ASP A 360 -17.96 24.06 24.46
C ASP A 360 -16.75 24.02 23.50
N HIS A 361 -15.84 23.04 23.65
CA HIS A 361 -14.66 22.93 22.78
C HIS A 361 -15.02 22.84 21.30
N ARG A 362 -14.33 23.65 20.49
CA ARG A 362 -14.43 23.64 19.02
C ARG A 362 -13.03 23.75 18.43
N GLU A 363 -12.95 23.80 17.10
CA GLU A 363 -11.72 24.23 16.47
C GLU A 363 -11.41 25.67 16.89
N GLU A 364 -10.25 25.85 17.52
CA GLU A 364 -9.70 27.12 17.97
C GLU A 364 -8.40 27.42 17.21
N GLY A 365 -7.92 28.65 17.33
CA GLY A 365 -6.67 29.10 16.73
C GLY A 365 -6.86 30.10 15.59
N ASN A 366 -5.76 30.38 14.89
CA ASN A 366 -5.67 31.45 13.91
C ASN A 366 -4.63 31.12 12.82
N GLU A 367 -4.49 31.96 11.78
CA GLU A 367 -3.55 31.68 10.70
C GLU A 367 -2.06 31.80 11.07
N ALA A 368 -1.73 32.48 12.18
CA ALA A 368 -0.36 32.61 12.67
C ALA A 368 0.10 31.39 13.47
N ASP A 369 -0.78 30.83 14.30
CA ASP A 369 -0.48 29.72 15.21
C ASP A 369 -1.05 28.37 14.74
N GLY A 370 -1.84 28.40 13.67
CA GLY A 370 -2.61 27.25 13.21
C GLY A 370 -3.89 27.06 14.00
N PHE A 371 -4.63 26.04 13.58
CA PHE A 371 -5.91 25.66 14.16
C PHE A 371 -5.78 24.30 14.83
N TYR A 372 -6.34 24.16 16.02
CA TYR A 372 -6.38 22.91 16.77
C TYR A 372 -7.80 22.64 17.28
N GLY A 373 -8.13 21.39 17.55
CA GLY A 373 -9.48 21.09 18.03
C GLY A 373 -9.67 19.66 18.50
N GLY A 374 -9.87 18.73 17.57
CA GLY A 374 -10.26 17.35 17.91
C GLY A 374 -9.25 16.68 18.83
N ILE A 375 -9.72 16.12 19.95
CA ILE A 375 -8.88 15.53 20.99
C ILE A 375 -9.32 14.10 21.23
N ARG A 376 -8.34 13.20 21.22
CA ARG A 376 -8.51 11.78 21.54
C ARG A 376 -7.66 11.45 22.76
N LYS A 377 -8.27 10.79 23.75
CA LYS A 377 -7.54 10.20 24.89
C LYS A 377 -6.88 8.89 24.46
N LEU A 378 -5.60 8.75 24.79
CA LEU A 378 -4.84 7.51 24.57
C LEU A 378 -5.08 6.56 25.74
N GLN A 379 -5.70 5.41 25.46
CA GLN A 379 -5.98 4.39 26.48
C GLN A 379 -4.99 3.22 26.44
N SER A 380 -4.39 2.94 25.28
CA SER A 380 -3.47 1.82 25.08
C SER A 380 -2.06 2.18 25.56
N ASN A 381 -1.51 1.33 26.43
CA ASN A 381 -0.12 1.44 26.86
C ASN A 381 0.86 1.28 25.71
N GLU A 382 0.49 0.51 24.68
CA GLU A 382 1.27 0.33 23.46
C GLU A 382 1.37 1.63 22.66
N GLU A 383 0.26 2.36 22.48
CA GLU A 383 0.25 3.68 21.82
C GLU A 383 1.11 4.70 22.58
N ILE A 384 0.95 4.76 23.91
CA ILE A 384 1.73 5.67 24.77
C ILE A 384 3.23 5.32 24.71
N SER A 385 3.56 4.03 24.77
CA SER A 385 4.95 3.57 24.67
C SER A 385 5.57 3.91 23.32
N MET A 386 4.78 3.88 22.24
CA MET A 386 5.24 4.28 20.92
C MET A 386 5.64 5.76 20.89
N TRP A 387 4.80 6.64 21.43
CA TRP A 387 5.11 8.06 21.53
C TRP A 387 6.35 8.35 22.38
N ARG A 388 6.52 7.61 23.49
CA ARG A 388 7.73 7.71 24.33
C ARG A 388 8.99 7.24 23.62
N HIS A 389 8.89 6.24 22.74
CA HIS A 389 10.03 5.80 21.94
C HIS A 389 10.44 6.83 20.88
N LEU A 390 9.46 7.57 20.34
CA LEU A 390 9.66 8.63 19.35
C LEU A 390 10.03 9.99 19.98
N TRP A 391 10.28 10.02 21.29
CA TRP A 391 10.58 11.24 22.03
C TRP A 391 11.89 11.86 21.53
N PRO A 392 11.93 13.19 21.31
CA PRO A 392 13.15 13.86 20.87
C PRO A 392 14.25 13.77 21.94
N THR A 393 15.51 13.65 21.50
CA THR A 393 16.67 13.64 22.40
C THR A 393 16.92 14.99 23.07
N ASP A 394 16.56 16.08 22.39
CA ASP A 394 16.71 17.45 22.86
C ASP A 394 15.35 18.15 22.93
N ALA A 395 15.18 19.04 23.91
CA ALA A 395 13.98 19.86 24.01
C ALA A 395 13.92 20.89 22.87
N LEU A 396 12.73 21.15 22.36
CA LEU A 396 12.49 22.11 21.28
C LEU A 396 12.30 23.53 21.80
N GLU A 397 12.91 24.49 21.11
CA GLU A 397 12.74 25.93 21.38
C GLU A 397 11.35 26.43 20.96
#